data_AF-A0A645DZX8-F1
#
_entry.id   AF-A0A645DZX8-F1
#
_cell.length_a   1.000
_cell.length_b   1.000
_cell.length_c   1.000
_cell.angle_alpha   90.00
_cell.angle_beta   90.00
_cell.angle_gamma   90.00
#
_symmetry.space_group_name_H-M   'P 1'
#
loop_
_entity.id
_entity.type
_entity.pdbx_description
1 polymer ?
#
loop_
_entity_poly.entity_id
_entity_poly.type
_entity_poly.pdbx_seq_one_letter_code
_entity_poly.pdbx_strand_id
1 'polypeptide(L)'
;MERIDLNGLISDKFYGVTAGGESGNDARICRYSWILALKESCKDTGICFKFKQTGARFEKDGTVYNIPRIKQHEQARRAGIDSFPFQRKFEEYN
;
A
#
# COMPACT_ATOMS: atom_id res chain seq x y z
N MET A 1 -10.01 -10.28 10.44
CA MET A 1 -9.71 -10.14 8.99
C MET A 1 -8.42 -10.87 8.69
N GLU A 2 -8.44 -11.67 7.63
CA GLU A 2 -7.38 -12.56 7.18
C GLU A 2 -6.45 -11.86 6.18
N ARG A 3 -5.17 -12.25 6.17
CA ARG A 3 -4.19 -11.76 5.19
C ARG A 3 -4.54 -12.35 3.83
N ILE A 4 -4.80 -11.51 2.85
CA ILE A 4 -4.95 -11.95 1.46
C ILE A 4 -3.56 -12.11 0.86
N ASP A 5 -3.29 -13.27 0.25
CA ASP A 5 -2.12 -13.46 -0.60
C ASP A 5 -2.45 -12.99 -2.02
N LEU A 6 -1.68 -12.04 -2.54
CA LEU A 6 -1.82 -11.52 -3.91
C LEU A 6 -0.72 -12.05 -4.84
N ASN A 7 0.05 -13.04 -4.41
CA ASN A 7 1.06 -13.69 -5.24
C ASN A 7 0.42 -14.22 -6.54
N GLY A 8 1.05 -13.90 -7.67
CA GLY A 8 0.55 -14.25 -9.00
C GLY A 8 -0.60 -13.38 -9.53
N LEU A 9 -1.23 -12.55 -8.68
CA LEU A 9 -2.23 -11.57 -9.12
C LEU A 9 -1.59 -10.22 -9.47
N ILE A 10 -0.55 -9.83 -8.73
CA ILE A 10 0.26 -8.68 -9.08
C ILE A 10 1.23 -9.11 -10.18
N SER A 11 1.18 -8.42 -11.31
CA SER A 11 2.05 -8.66 -12.46
C SER A 11 2.49 -7.34 -13.07
N ASP A 12 3.51 -7.42 -13.91
CA ASP A 12 4.06 -6.31 -14.67
C ASP A 12 3.09 -5.76 -15.75
N LYS A 13 1.90 -6.35 -15.92
CA LYS A 13 0.84 -5.80 -16.78
C LYS A 13 0.16 -4.58 -16.16
N PHE A 14 0.31 -4.37 -14.85
CA PHE A 14 -0.23 -3.20 -14.16
C PHE A 14 0.80 -2.07 -14.09
N TYR A 15 0.31 -0.84 -14.06
CA TYR A 15 1.14 0.32 -13.77
C TYR A 15 1.60 0.34 -12.30
N GLY A 16 0.73 -0.07 -11.39
CA GLY A 16 1.02 -0.10 -9.96
C GLY A 16 -0.20 -0.36 -9.08
N VAL A 17 0.05 -0.45 -7.78
CA VAL A 17 -0.96 -0.66 -6.74
C VAL A 17 -1.05 0.57 -5.85
N THR A 18 -2.28 0.99 -5.54
CA THR A 18 -2.56 1.99 -4.50
C THR A 18 -3.30 1.33 -3.35
N ALA A 19 -2.71 1.36 -2.16
CA ALA A 19 -3.27 0.75 -0.95
C ALA A 19 -3.61 1.81 0.11
N GLY A 20 -4.57 1.52 0.97
CA GLY A 20 -4.88 2.37 2.13
C GLY A 20 -6.01 1.81 2.99
N GLY A 21 -6.08 2.25 4.24
CA GLY A 21 -7.14 1.88 5.17
C GLY A 21 -8.46 2.61 4.92
N GLU A 22 -9.53 2.10 5.53
CA GLU A 22 -10.88 2.68 5.48
C GLU A 22 -11.02 3.86 6.43
N SER A 23 -11.81 4.89 6.07
CA SER A 23 -11.94 6.13 6.87
C SER A 23 -13.29 6.28 7.59
N GLY A 24 -14.20 5.31 7.48
CA GLY A 24 -15.53 5.36 8.09
C GLY A 24 -15.51 5.06 9.60
N ASN A 25 -16.65 5.23 10.26
CA ASN A 25 -16.79 4.97 11.70
C ASN A 25 -16.50 3.50 12.06
N ASP A 26 -16.91 2.58 11.19
CA ASP A 26 -16.68 1.14 11.34
C ASP A 26 -15.46 0.66 10.56
N ALA A 27 -14.50 1.56 10.30
CA ALA A 27 -13.29 1.23 9.55
C ALA A 27 -12.63 -0.02 10.11
N ARG A 28 -12.30 -0.95 9.23
CA ARG A 28 -11.55 -2.14 9.63
C ARG A 28 -10.09 -1.78 9.90
N ILE A 29 -9.42 -2.59 10.74
CA ILE A 29 -8.01 -2.38 11.08
C ILE A 29 -7.16 -2.53 9.81
N CYS A 30 -6.47 -1.47 9.43
CA CYS A 30 -5.41 -1.47 8.43
C CYS A 30 -4.09 -1.83 9.12
N ARG A 31 -3.57 -3.04 8.86
CA ARG A 31 -2.31 -3.50 9.43
C ARG A 31 -1.14 -3.03 8.58
N TYR A 32 -0.16 -2.38 9.19
CA TYR A 32 1.02 -1.89 8.49
C TYR A 32 1.84 -3.02 7.86
N SER A 33 1.90 -4.18 8.52
CA SER A 33 2.55 -5.38 7.99
C SER A 33 1.96 -5.84 6.65
N TRP A 34 0.66 -5.64 6.44
CA TRP A 34 0.01 -5.97 5.17
C TRP A 34 0.35 -4.96 4.08
N ILE A 35 0.42 -3.68 4.43
CA ILE A 35 0.87 -2.62 3.52
C ILE A 35 2.30 -2.90 3.04
N LEU A 36 3.20 -3.32 3.95
CA LEU A 36 4.57 -3.70 3.59
C LEU A 36 4.62 -4.95 2.70
N ALA A 37 3.79 -5.95 2.96
CA ALA A 37 3.71 -7.14 2.11
C ALA A 37 3.28 -6.79 0.68
N LEU A 38 2.27 -5.91 0.51
CA LEU A 38 1.84 -5.42 -0.80
C LEU A 38 2.94 -4.66 -1.53
N LYS A 39 3.70 -3.82 -0.81
CA LYS A 39 4.83 -3.10 -1.36
C LYS A 39 5.89 -4.07 -1.89
N GLU A 40 6.23 -5.11 -1.13
CA GLU A 40 7.23 -6.09 -1.56
C GLU A 40 6.79 -6.83 -2.82
N SER A 41 5.52 -7.24 -2.91
CA SER A 41 4.98 -7.84 -4.15
C SER A 41 5.04 -6.89 -5.35
N CYS A 42 4.87 -5.57 -5.15
CA CYS A 42 5.02 -4.58 -6.23
C CYS A 42 6.48 -4.40 -6.64
N LYS A 43 7.40 -4.46 -5.67
CA LYS A 43 8.84 -4.40 -5.92
C LYS A 43 9.32 -5.62 -6.72
N ASP A 44 8.89 -6.82 -6.34
CA ASP A 44 9.26 -8.07 -7.03
C ASP A 44 8.77 -8.12 -8.48
N THR A 45 7.67 -7.43 -8.78
CA THR A 45 7.07 -7.34 -10.12
C THR A 45 7.50 -6.09 -10.89
N GLY A 46 8.26 -5.19 -10.28
CA GLY A 46 8.74 -3.97 -10.92
C GLY A 46 7.64 -2.96 -11.26
N ILE A 47 6.55 -2.90 -10.48
CA ILE A 47 5.45 -1.94 -10.65
C ILE A 47 5.41 -0.90 -9.53
N CYS A 48 4.69 0.21 -9.73
CA CYS A 48 4.60 1.26 -8.73
C CYS A 48 3.80 0.80 -7.50
N PHE A 49 4.15 1.31 -6.32
CA PHE A 49 3.37 1.16 -5.09
C PHE A 49 3.12 2.51 -4.44
N LYS A 50 1.88 2.73 -3.97
CA LYS A 50 1.48 3.93 -3.26
C LYS A 50 0.67 3.61 -2.00
N PHE A 51 1.11 4.12 -0.87
CA PHE A 51 0.34 4.09 0.37
C PHE A 51 -0.45 5.39 0.55
N LYS A 52 -1.73 5.35 0.16
CA LYS A 52 -2.59 6.55 0.05
C LYS A 52 -3.05 7.10 1.39
N GLN A 53 -3.43 6.24 2.33
CA GLN A 53 -3.95 6.65 3.64
C GLN A 53 -3.86 5.51 4.67
N THR A 54 -3.73 5.86 5.95
CA THR A 54 -3.73 4.88 7.04
C THR A 54 -5.10 4.28 7.32
N GLY A 55 -6.17 4.98 6.95
CA GLY A 55 -7.52 4.72 7.48
C GLY A 55 -7.67 5.17 8.94
N ALA A 56 -8.87 5.00 9.48
CA ALA A 56 -9.23 5.45 10.82
C ALA A 56 -8.68 4.55 11.92
N ARG A 57 -8.51 3.24 11.66
CA ARG A 57 -7.91 2.28 12.58
C ARG A 57 -6.67 1.67 11.95
N PHE A 58 -5.50 2.08 12.43
CA PHE A 58 -4.22 1.67 11.87
C PHE A 58 -3.41 0.90 12.90
N GLU A 59 -3.01 -0.33 12.58
CA GLU A 59 -2.18 -1.16 13.46
C GLU A 59 -0.73 -1.15 12.99
N LYS A 60 0.19 -0.84 13.90
CA LYS A 60 1.63 -0.93 13.68
C LYS A 60 2.30 -1.47 14.94
N ASP A 61 3.15 -2.48 14.76
CA ASP A 61 3.92 -3.13 15.83
C ASP A 61 3.03 -3.60 17.00
N GLY A 62 1.83 -4.11 16.68
CA GLY A 62 0.87 -4.59 17.68
C GLY A 62 0.03 -3.50 18.36
N THR A 63 0.29 -2.21 18.09
CA THR A 63 -0.50 -1.10 18.62
C THR A 63 -1.50 -0.61 17.59
N VAL A 64 -2.77 -0.49 18.00
CA VAL A 64 -3.85 0.08 17.17
C VAL A 64 -4.01 1.56 17.48
N TYR A 65 -3.81 2.39 16.47
CA TYR A 65 -3.98 3.84 16.51
C TYR A 65 -5.30 4.24 15.86
N ASN A 66 -6.04 5.13 16.52
CA ASN A 66 -7.18 5.81 15.93
C ASN A 66 -6.69 7.11 15.28
N ILE A 67 -6.68 7.16 13.94
CA ILE A 67 -6.12 8.28 13.18
C ILE A 67 -7.25 9.20 12.69
N PRO A 68 -7.29 10.48 13.14
CA PRO A 68 -8.28 11.44 12.65
C PRO A 68 -8.24 11.56 11.14
N ARG A 69 -9.40 11.70 10.49
CA ARG A 69 -9.53 11.76 9.01
C ARG A 69 -8.54 12.73 8.37
N ILE A 70 -8.39 13.91 8.96
CA ILE A 70 -7.47 14.97 8.50
C ILE A 70 -5.99 14.56 8.50
N LYS A 71 -5.61 13.56 9.29
CA LYS A 71 -4.23 13.07 9.44
C LYS A 71 -3.94 11.79 8.64
N GLN A 72 -4.94 11.09 8.10
CA GLN A 72 -4.74 9.75 7.50
C GLN A 72 -3.82 9.77 6.27
N HIS A 73 -3.95 10.78 5.40
CA HIS A 73 -3.08 10.95 4.24
C HIS A 73 -1.68 11.44 4.64
N GLU A 74 -1.61 12.38 5.58
CA GLU A 74 -0.34 12.93 6.08
C GLU A 74 0.52 11.82 6.71
N GLN A 75 -0.08 11.00 7.58
CA GLN A 75 0.61 9.90 8.24
C GLN A 75 1.05 8.80 7.25
N ALA A 76 0.22 8.48 6.25
CA ALA A 76 0.62 7.53 5.21
C ALA A 76 1.82 8.04 4.39
N ARG A 77 1.81 9.33 4.01
CA ARG A 77 2.95 9.96 3.32
C ARG A 77 4.21 9.94 4.19
N ARG A 78 4.09 10.23 5.49
CA ARG A 78 5.21 10.21 6.45
C ARG A 78 5.83 8.83 6.63
N ALA A 79 5.14 7.75 6.27
CA ALA A 79 5.73 6.41 6.27
C ALA A 79 6.85 6.25 5.23
N GLY A 80 6.87 7.07 4.17
CA GLY A 80 7.98 7.08 3.19
C GLY A 80 8.15 5.78 2.42
N ILE A 81 7.06 5.04 2.18
CA ILE A 81 7.10 3.70 1.58
C ILE A 81 6.60 3.62 0.14
N ASP A 82 6.18 4.73 -0.45
CA ASP A 82 5.85 4.80 -1.88
C ASP A 82 7.08 4.40 -2.71
N SER A 83 6.90 3.60 -3.75
CA SER A 83 7.98 3.17 -4.64
C SER A 83 7.59 3.32 -6.09
N PHE A 84 8.45 3.97 -6.86
CA PHE A 84 8.30 4.17 -8.30
C PHE A 84 9.54 3.58 -8.96
N PRO A 85 9.47 2.39 -9.57
CA PRO A 85 10.60 1.83 -10.29
C PRO A 85 10.99 2.79 -11.42
N PHE A 86 12.28 3.06 -11.54
CA PHE A 86 12.82 3.91 -12.61
C PHE A 86 12.57 3.20 -13.94
N GLN A 87 11.69 3.79 -14.76
CA GLN A 87 11.28 3.40 -16.12
C GLN A 87 11.69 1.99 -16.59
N ARG A 88 10.70 1.10 -16.78
CA ARG A 88 10.86 0.01 -17.75
C ARG A 88 11.16 0.65 -19.10
N LYS A 89 12.32 0.31 -19.67
CA LYS A 89 12.72 0.72 -21.02
C LYS A 89 11.57 0.41 -22.00
N PHE A 90 11.16 1.43 -22.76
CA PHE A 90 10.40 1.24 -23.99
C PHE A 90 11.35 0.56 -25.00
N GLU A 91 11.46 -0.78 -24.97
CA GLU A 91 12.31 -1.53 -25.91
C GLU A 91 11.55 -2.61 -26.71
N GLU A 92 10.22 -2.62 -26.73
CA GLU A 92 9.44 -3.63 -27.51
C GLU A 92 8.36 -3.05 -28.44
N TYR A 93 8.66 -1.97 -29.15
CA TYR A 93 7.89 -1.54 -30.33
C TYR A 93 8.80 -0.98 -31.44
N ASN A 94 9.88 -1.70 -31.78
CA ASN A 94 10.61 -1.54 -33.05
C ASN A 94 10.85 -2.92 -33.66
#